data_AF-A0A7C4MP06-F1
#
_entry.id   AF-A0A7C4MP06-F1
#
_cell.length_a   1.000
_cell.length_b   1.000
_cell.length_c   1.000
_cell.angle_alpha   90.00
_cell.angle_beta   90.00
_cell.angle_gamma   90.00
#
_symmetry.space_group_name_H-M   'P 1'
#
loop_
_entity.id
_entity.type
_entity.pdbx_description
1 polymer ?
#
loop_
_entity_poly.entity_id
_entity_poly.type
_entity_poly.pdbx_seq_one_letter_code
_entity_poly.pdbx_strand_id
1 'polypeptide(L)'
;MRRICFLDIKEGELLRYTVDMKGKHCVITEQQAFPLPDANEMPADAVSKEGETIYVSLPVGSLNFRVLDLPFSDTDRIREVLPFELDSLILGGSEGVICDAVVVGKTDNGYRVLATYMEKSRMRKLLERLKDLGAEPVLVTSLELRHVLSEFSLAKLVSPISLADDERKTLAIEEMRNPTVNLRRNEFAYTRDREKTKRSLKVTATLLALLLLVLGIDVAFRIVTSRQEVASLRNEIRKTYLELFPGEKNIINEIHQLKSHIKELKNKEELLVGVKPLDVFVALAQIERDGARFYEVNIERGKLSFRGEAGSLSSVQQIRERLNKYFDDVSISASETSVQGTTAFTITARERKA
;
A
#
# COMPACT_ATOMS: atom_id res chain seq x y z
N MET A 1 14.99 6.14 30.90
CA MET A 1 16.25 6.38 31.64
C MET A 1 17.19 5.26 31.23
N ARG A 2 18.33 5.58 30.62
CA ARG A 2 19.29 4.57 30.17
C ARG A 2 20.37 4.48 31.22
N ARG A 3 20.53 3.31 31.85
CA ARG A 3 21.60 3.05 32.80
C ARG A 3 22.83 2.57 32.04
N ILE A 4 23.96 3.20 32.34
CA ILE A 4 25.22 2.99 31.67
C ILE A 4 26.23 2.52 32.71
N CYS A 5 27.01 1.50 32.34
CA CYS A 5 28.16 1.04 33.10
C CYS A 5 29.43 1.45 32.33
N PHE A 6 30.26 2.30 32.94
CA PHE A 6 31.52 2.73 32.36
C PHE A 6 32.67 2.08 33.15
N LEU A 7 33.48 1.28 32.48
CA LEU A 7 34.63 0.57 33.04
C LEU A 7 35.90 1.32 32.64
N ASP A 8 36.59 1.91 33.59
CA ASP A 8 37.85 2.62 33.38
C ASP A 8 39.01 1.78 33.92
N ILE A 9 39.76 1.19 32.99
CA ILE A 9 40.91 0.33 33.29
C ILE A 9 42.13 1.22 33.48
N LYS A 10 42.80 1.08 34.63
CA LYS A 10 44.10 1.69 34.91
C LYS A 10 45.12 0.63 35.31
N GLU A 11 46.38 1.02 35.46
CA GLU A 11 47.40 0.11 35.97
C GLU A 11 47.04 -0.36 37.39
N GLY A 12 46.85 -1.67 37.55
CA GLY A 12 46.62 -2.31 38.85
C GLY A 12 45.19 -2.22 39.40
N GLU A 13 44.26 -1.53 38.74
CA GLU A 13 42.91 -1.31 39.26
C GLU A 13 41.91 -1.03 38.12
N LEU A 14 40.64 -1.36 38.35
CA LEU A 14 39.51 -1.08 37.48
C LEU A 14 38.48 -0.23 38.24
N LEU A 15 38.11 0.92 37.68
CA LEU A 15 37.05 1.76 38.22
C LEU A 15 35.76 1.52 37.43
N ARG A 16 34.66 1.28 38.14
CA ARG A 16 33.31 1.20 37.57
C ARG A 16 32.54 2.45 37.93
N TYR A 17 31.99 3.13 36.94
CA TYR A 17 31.02 4.21 37.11
C TYR A 17 29.64 3.76 36.66
N THR A 18 28.65 3.86 37.53
CA THR A 18 27.24 3.74 37.17
C THR A 18 26.72 5.13 36.79
N VAL A 19 26.18 5.27 35.59
CA VAL A 19 25.72 6.56 35.06
C VAL A 19 24.26 6.47 34.63
N ASP A 20 23.44 7.36 35.17
CA ASP A 20 22.05 7.51 34.73
C ASP A 20 21.94 8.61 33.68
N MET A 21 21.49 8.22 32.48
CA MET A 21 21.30 9.13 31.36
C MET A 21 19.81 9.49 31.19
N LYS A 22 19.50 10.78 31.32
CA LYS A 22 18.20 11.40 31.03
C LYS A 22 18.37 12.51 29.98
N GLY A 23 18.24 12.17 28.70
CA GLY A 23 18.46 13.11 27.60
C GLY A 23 19.91 13.60 27.59
N LYS A 24 20.13 14.92 27.70
CA LYS A 24 21.48 15.51 27.80
C LYS A 24 22.07 15.46 29.21
N HIS A 25 21.29 15.17 30.25
CA HIS A 25 21.82 15.11 31.63
C HIS A 25 22.38 13.72 31.89
N CYS A 26 23.68 13.64 32.16
CA CYS A 26 24.38 12.43 32.60
C CYS A 26 24.87 12.69 34.01
N VAL A 27 24.47 11.84 34.96
CA VAL A 27 24.93 11.94 36.35
C VAL A 27 25.51 10.60 36.74
N ILE A 28 26.73 10.62 37.26
CA ILE A 28 27.35 9.44 37.86
C ILE A 28 26.71 9.25 39.22
N THR A 29 26.05 8.11 39.40
CA THR A 29 25.30 7.78 40.62
C THR A 29 26.11 6.93 41.59
N GLU A 30 27.10 6.18 41.10
CA GLU A 30 27.91 5.28 41.90
C GLU A 30 29.31 5.12 41.27
N GLN A 31 30.32 4.99 42.12
CA GLN A 31 31.68 4.61 41.75
C GLN A 31 32.12 3.44 42.62
N GLN A 32 32.71 2.42 41.99
CA GLN A 32 33.31 1.29 42.70
C GLN A 32 34.70 1.00 42.13
N ALA A 33 35.67 0.80 43.01
CA ALA A 33 37.03 0.41 42.67
C ALA A 33 37.21 -1.10 42.85
N PHE A 34 37.91 -1.72 41.90
CA PHE A 34 38.26 -3.13 41.96
C PHE A 34 39.76 -3.32 41.72
N PRO A 35 40.46 -4.11 42.55
CA PRO A 35 41.86 -4.44 42.27
C PRO A 35 41.96 -5.24 40.96
N LEU A 36 42.94 -4.88 40.14
CA LEU A 36 43.21 -5.52 38.84
C LEU A 36 44.70 -5.87 38.73
N PRO A 37 45.18 -6.87 39.49
CA PRO A 37 46.61 -7.22 39.56
C PRO A 37 47.17 -7.72 38.23
N ASP A 38 46.33 -8.40 37.44
CA ASP A 38 46.59 -8.70 36.04
C ASP A 38 45.46 -8.08 35.22
N ALA A 39 45.80 -7.32 34.17
CA ALA A 39 44.86 -6.84 33.15
C ALA A 39 44.09 -8.01 32.49
N ASN A 40 44.56 -9.24 32.70
CA ASN A 40 43.92 -10.47 32.26
C ASN A 40 42.82 -11.04 33.14
N GLU A 41 42.69 -10.60 34.39
CA GLU A 41 41.75 -11.17 35.35
C GLU A 41 40.74 -10.10 35.77
N MET A 42 39.71 -9.89 34.94
CA MET A 42 38.63 -8.96 35.30
C MET A 42 37.77 -9.55 36.42
N PRO A 43 37.49 -8.79 37.51
CA PRO A 43 36.64 -9.24 38.60
C PRO A 43 35.23 -9.56 38.09
N ALA A 44 34.66 -10.68 38.54
CA ALA A 44 33.31 -11.09 38.14
C ALA A 44 32.23 -10.04 38.45
N ASP A 45 32.41 -9.34 39.57
CA ASP A 45 31.47 -8.32 40.07
C ASP A 45 31.68 -6.93 39.43
N ALA A 46 32.67 -6.79 38.54
CA ALA A 46 32.97 -5.53 37.88
C ALA A 46 31.88 -5.09 36.91
N VAL A 47 31.12 -6.03 36.35
CA VAL A 47 30.02 -5.75 35.42
C VAL A 47 28.69 -5.85 36.17
N SER A 48 27.92 -4.76 36.16
CA SER A 48 26.55 -4.76 36.72
C SER A 48 25.53 -5.32 35.71
N LYS A 49 24.40 -5.81 36.26
CA LYS A 49 23.28 -6.58 35.67
C LYS A 49 23.02 -6.46 34.16
N GLU A 50 22.44 -7.53 33.60
CA GLU A 50 21.91 -7.60 32.24
C GLU A 50 21.04 -6.37 31.86
N GLY A 51 21.42 -5.69 30.78
CA GLY A 51 20.63 -4.61 30.17
C GLY A 51 21.27 -3.22 30.25
N GLU A 52 22.36 -3.05 31.00
CA GLU A 52 23.14 -1.81 31.01
C GLU A 52 23.95 -1.65 29.72
N THR A 53 24.12 -0.40 29.27
CA THR A 53 25.03 -0.11 28.15
C THR A 53 26.44 0.03 28.67
N ILE A 54 27.37 -0.69 28.07
CA ILE A 54 28.73 -0.82 28.61
C ILE A 54 29.70 0.00 27.77
N TYR A 55 30.53 0.78 28.43
CA TYR A 55 31.63 1.56 27.85
C TYR A 55 32.91 1.16 28.55
N VAL A 56 34.01 1.12 27.82
CA VAL A 56 35.33 0.76 28.38
C VAL A 56 36.32 1.86 28.01
N SER A 57 37.07 2.32 29.00
CA SER A 57 38.28 3.13 28.83
C SER A 57 39.51 2.27 29.09
N LEU A 58 40.49 2.41 28.21
CA LEU A 58 41.79 1.79 28.29
C LEU A 58 42.84 2.82 28.72
N PRO A 59 43.87 2.42 29.49
CA PRO A 59 44.97 3.30 29.80
C PRO A 59 45.82 3.53 28.54
N VAL A 60 46.49 4.67 28.46
CA VAL A 60 47.33 5.04 27.29
C VAL A 60 48.42 4.00 27.04
N GLY A 61 48.95 3.36 28.09
CA GLY A 61 49.95 2.29 27.98
C GLY A 61 49.45 1.01 27.28
N SER A 62 48.13 0.83 27.10
CA SER A 62 47.56 -0.27 26.31
C SER A 62 47.44 0.05 24.82
N LEU A 63 47.75 1.28 24.43
CA LEU A 63 47.57 1.82 23.09
C LEU A 63 48.93 2.15 22.47
N ASN A 64 48.98 2.09 21.15
CA ASN A 64 50.14 2.51 20.37
C ASN A 64 49.77 3.72 19.51
N PHE A 65 50.78 4.53 19.19
CA PHE A 65 50.58 5.81 18.53
C PHE A 65 51.52 6.00 17.33
N ARG A 66 51.01 6.66 16.29
CA ARG A 66 51.78 7.25 15.19
C ARG A 66 51.25 8.64 14.88
N VAL A 67 52.15 9.55 14.53
CA VAL A 67 51.77 10.87 14.03
C VAL A 67 51.86 10.84 12.52
N LEU A 68 50.78 11.25 11.85
CA LEU A 68 50.65 11.31 10.40
C LEU A 68 50.28 12.74 10.01
N ASP A 69 50.77 13.19 8.86
CA ASP A 69 50.32 14.45 8.26
C ASP A 69 49.43 14.11 7.05
N LEU A 70 48.14 14.47 7.13
CA LEU A 70 47.13 14.17 6.11
C LEU A 70 46.56 15.46 5.49
N PRO A 71 46.21 15.47 4.20
CA PRO A 71 45.74 16.68 3.51
C PRO A 71 44.28 17.05 3.82
N PHE A 72 43.62 16.39 4.78
CA PHE A 72 42.22 16.61 5.15
C PHE A 72 41.99 16.32 6.62
N SER A 73 40.96 16.94 7.20
CA SER A 73 40.55 16.77 8.61
C SER A 73 39.27 15.97 8.81
N ASP A 74 38.62 15.55 7.72
CA ASP A 74 37.39 14.78 7.80
C ASP A 74 37.65 13.42 8.43
N THR A 75 36.98 13.14 9.56
CA THR A 75 37.27 11.97 10.37
C THR A 75 37.00 10.66 9.60
N ASP A 76 35.91 10.57 8.84
CA ASP A 76 35.58 9.33 8.14
C ASP A 76 36.56 9.07 7.00
N ARG A 77 36.95 10.11 6.28
CA ARG A 77 38.01 10.04 5.28
C ARG A 77 39.38 9.67 5.88
N ILE A 78 39.74 10.23 7.04
CA ILE A 78 40.96 9.83 7.78
C ILE A 78 40.92 8.34 8.07
N ARG A 79 39.80 7.84 8.57
CA ARG A 79 39.65 6.44 8.97
C ARG A 79 39.72 5.47 7.80
N GLU A 80 39.31 5.87 6.60
CA GLU A 80 39.44 5.06 5.38
C GLU A 80 40.90 4.94 4.93
N VAL A 81 41.67 6.01 5.06
CA VAL A 81 43.07 6.06 4.61
C VAL A 81 44.05 5.50 5.66
N LEU A 82 43.67 5.58 6.94
CA LEU A 82 44.51 5.22 8.08
C LEU A 82 45.17 3.83 7.99
N PRO A 83 44.48 2.74 7.59
CA PRO A 83 45.11 1.43 7.51
C PRO A 83 46.27 1.40 6.50
N PHE A 84 46.11 2.04 5.35
CA PHE A 84 47.14 2.09 4.31
C PHE A 84 48.37 2.88 4.74
N GLU A 85 48.18 3.99 5.46
CA GLU A 85 49.29 4.78 6.01
C GLU A 85 50.04 3.98 7.08
N LEU A 86 49.31 3.28 7.95
CA LEU A 86 49.87 2.48 9.03
C LEU A 86 50.59 1.21 8.55
N ASP A 87 50.21 0.64 7.40
CA ASP A 87 50.91 -0.50 6.79
C ASP A 87 52.41 -0.21 6.59
N SER A 88 52.74 1.03 6.23
CA SER A 88 54.12 1.45 6.01
C SER A 88 54.92 1.72 7.30
N LEU A 89 54.24 1.79 8.45
CA LEU A 89 54.81 2.31 9.72
C LEU A 89 54.78 1.31 10.88
N ILE A 90 54.12 0.16 10.71
CA ILE A 90 53.93 -0.85 11.75
C ILE A 90 54.42 -2.21 11.26
N LEU A 91 55.17 -2.88 12.13
CA LEU A 91 55.61 -4.27 11.92
C LEU A 91 54.39 -5.20 11.91
N GLY A 92 54.20 -5.94 10.81
CA GLY A 92 53.05 -6.84 10.63
C GLY A 92 51.83 -6.18 9.96
N GLY A 93 51.93 -4.91 9.57
CA GLY A 93 50.88 -4.19 8.84
C GLY A 93 49.64 -3.85 9.65
N SER A 94 48.71 -3.14 9.02
CA SER A 94 47.43 -2.71 9.55
C SER A 94 46.45 -3.87 9.76
N GLU A 95 46.63 -5.00 9.06
CA GLU A 95 45.76 -6.18 9.19
C GLU A 95 45.78 -6.78 10.61
N GLY A 96 46.91 -6.66 11.32
CA GLY A 96 47.09 -7.17 12.69
C GLY A 96 46.55 -6.24 13.79
N VAL A 97 46.11 -5.03 13.45
CA VAL A 97 45.72 -4.00 14.42
C VAL A 97 44.32 -3.45 14.16
N ILE A 98 43.70 -2.91 15.20
CA ILE A 98 42.53 -2.05 15.10
C ILE A 98 42.98 -0.62 15.37
N CYS A 99 42.56 0.32 14.53
CA CYS A 99 43.00 1.71 14.61
C CYS A 99 41.83 2.69 14.55
N ASP A 100 42.01 3.83 15.18
CA ASP A 100 41.21 5.04 15.00
C ASP A 100 42.14 6.25 15.08
N ALA A 101 41.63 7.44 14.79
CA ALA A 101 42.47 8.63 14.75
C ALA A 101 41.75 9.88 15.24
N VAL A 102 42.55 10.83 15.72
CA VAL A 102 42.11 12.15 16.14
C VAL A 102 43.02 13.22 15.53
N VAL A 103 42.42 14.32 15.06
CA VAL A 103 43.16 15.48 14.55
C VAL A 103 43.73 16.25 15.74
N VAL A 104 45.05 16.41 15.80
CA VAL A 104 45.76 17.06 16.91
C VAL A 104 46.31 18.44 16.56
N GLY A 105 46.27 18.83 15.28
CA GLY A 105 46.71 20.15 14.86
C GLY A 105 46.62 20.35 13.35
N LYS A 106 47.04 21.54 12.90
CA LYS A 106 47.23 21.87 11.48
C LYS A 106 48.72 21.86 11.14
N THR A 107 49.03 21.55 9.89
CA THR A 107 50.37 21.71 9.30
C THR A 107 50.29 22.67 8.12
N ASP A 108 51.44 23.04 7.53
CA ASP A 108 51.49 23.99 6.42
C ASP A 108 50.62 23.57 5.22
N ASN A 109 50.51 22.26 4.98
CA ASN A 109 49.80 21.67 3.84
C ASN A 109 48.69 20.67 4.25
N GLY A 110 48.20 20.73 5.49
CA GLY A 110 47.17 19.79 5.93
C GLY A 110 46.93 19.79 7.44
N TYR A 111 46.77 18.58 7.96
CA TYR A 111 46.40 18.31 9.34
C TYR A 111 47.31 17.26 9.95
N ARG A 112 47.73 17.52 11.19
CA ARG A 112 48.45 16.55 11.99
C ARG A 112 47.44 15.65 12.68
N VAL A 113 47.59 14.35 12.49
CA VAL A 113 46.67 13.32 12.96
C VAL A 113 47.43 12.36 13.86
N LEU A 114 46.88 12.10 15.04
CA LEU A 114 47.36 11.06 15.94
C LEU A 114 46.58 9.78 15.63
N ALA A 115 47.25 8.83 14.98
CA ALA A 115 46.77 7.49 14.79
C ALA A 115 46.95 6.70 16.09
N THR A 116 45.87 6.14 16.61
CA THR A 116 45.84 5.33 17.82
C THR A 116 45.45 3.91 17.43
N TYR A 117 46.24 2.91 17.83
CA TYR A 117 46.00 1.53 17.45
C TYR A 117 46.35 0.50 18.53
N MET A 118 45.72 -0.66 18.44
CA MET A 118 45.88 -1.80 19.34
C MET A 118 45.94 -3.09 18.52
N GLU A 119 46.75 -4.06 18.95
CA GLU A 119 46.76 -5.41 18.38
C GLU A 119 45.38 -6.08 18.47
N LYS A 120 44.89 -6.65 17.37
CA LYS A 120 43.59 -7.32 17.34
C LYS A 120 43.50 -8.48 18.33
N SER A 121 44.61 -9.18 18.58
CA SER A 121 44.70 -10.25 19.57
C SER A 121 44.40 -9.75 20.99
N ARG A 122 44.89 -8.56 21.36
CA ARG A 122 44.61 -7.91 22.65
C ARG A 122 43.16 -7.46 22.74
N MET A 123 42.65 -6.79 21.71
CA MET A 123 41.24 -6.39 21.65
C MET A 123 40.31 -7.60 21.77
N ARG A 124 40.59 -8.69 21.05
CA ARG A 124 39.79 -9.92 21.10
C ARG A 124 39.76 -10.52 22.51
N LYS A 125 40.92 -10.65 23.16
CA LYS A 125 41.01 -11.13 24.54
C LYS A 125 40.21 -10.26 25.52
N LEU A 126 40.29 -8.93 25.38
CA LEU A 126 39.51 -7.99 26.19
C LEU A 126 38.00 -8.21 26.00
N LEU A 127 37.55 -8.32 24.76
CA LEU A 127 36.13 -8.50 24.45
C LEU A 127 35.60 -9.88 24.85
N GLU A 128 36.39 -10.94 24.72
CA GLU A 128 36.04 -12.29 25.18
C GLU A 128 35.83 -12.31 26.69
N ARG A 129 36.72 -11.69 27.48
CA ARG A 129 36.55 -11.58 28.94
C ARG A 129 35.31 -10.83 29.34
N LEU A 130 35.08 -9.68 28.71
CA LEU A 130 33.86 -8.92 28.96
C LEU A 130 32.63 -9.76 28.61
N LYS A 131 32.67 -10.50 27.50
CA LYS A 131 31.58 -11.38 27.07
C LYS A 131 31.33 -12.52 28.07
N ASP A 132 32.38 -13.09 28.68
CA ASP A 132 32.26 -14.12 29.73
C ASP A 132 31.57 -13.57 30.98
N LEU A 133 31.72 -12.27 31.24
CA LEU A 133 31.00 -11.54 32.29
C LEU A 133 29.60 -11.05 31.85
N GLY A 134 29.13 -11.45 30.66
CA GLY A 134 27.85 -10.99 30.09
C GLY A 134 27.88 -9.55 29.57
N ALA A 135 29.05 -8.91 29.51
CA ALA A 135 29.26 -7.57 29.00
C ALA A 135 29.60 -7.55 27.51
N GLU A 136 28.99 -6.63 26.76
CA GLU A 136 29.44 -6.31 25.41
C GLU A 136 29.57 -4.79 25.26
N PRO A 137 30.81 -4.25 25.21
CA PRO A 137 31.00 -2.81 25.17
C PRO A 137 30.54 -2.22 23.83
N VAL A 138 29.87 -1.08 23.91
CA VAL A 138 29.46 -0.28 22.74
C VAL A 138 30.62 0.59 22.27
N LEU A 139 31.44 1.07 23.21
CA LEU A 139 32.60 1.93 22.97
C LEU A 139 33.80 1.35 23.72
N VAL A 140 34.96 1.35 23.05
CA VAL A 140 36.26 1.19 23.68
C VAL A 140 37.07 2.44 23.35
N THR A 141 37.42 3.23 24.37
CA THR A 141 38.10 4.53 24.27
C THR A 141 39.23 4.64 25.31
N SER A 142 39.73 5.84 25.60
CA SER A 142 40.73 6.11 26.64
C SER A 142 40.53 7.50 27.25
N LEU A 143 40.25 7.56 28.56
CA LEU A 143 40.16 8.83 29.30
C LEU A 143 41.50 9.56 29.35
N GLU A 144 42.57 8.81 29.58
CA GLU A 144 43.94 9.31 29.63
C GLU A 144 44.36 9.94 28.30
N LEU A 145 43.97 9.34 27.17
CA LEU A 145 44.22 9.92 25.86
C LEU A 145 43.49 11.27 25.70
N ARG A 146 42.21 11.36 26.10
CA ARG A 146 41.47 12.64 26.06
C ARG A 146 42.18 13.71 26.88
N HIS A 147 42.61 13.38 28.10
CA HIS A 147 43.35 14.31 28.95
C HIS A 147 44.61 14.82 28.24
N VAL A 148 45.42 13.92 27.68
CA VAL A 148 46.66 14.31 26.97
C VAL A 148 46.38 15.20 25.77
N LEU A 149 45.25 15.02 25.08
CA LEU A 149 44.91 15.79 23.88
C LEU A 149 44.45 17.23 24.18
N SER A 150 44.01 17.53 25.41
CA SER A 150 43.65 18.91 25.80
C SER A 150 44.84 19.87 25.64
N GLU A 151 46.06 19.38 25.87
CA GLU A 151 47.32 20.07 25.65
C GLU A 151 48.32 19.11 25.00
N PHE A 152 48.05 18.76 23.75
CA PHE A 152 48.77 17.69 23.05
C PHE A 152 50.29 17.91 23.02
N SER A 153 51.01 16.91 23.54
CA SER A 153 52.46 16.76 23.40
C SER A 153 52.81 15.27 23.36
N LEU A 154 53.69 14.88 22.44
CA LEU A 154 54.12 13.48 22.30
C LEU A 154 54.78 12.94 23.57
N ALA A 155 55.48 13.80 24.31
CA ALA A 155 56.12 13.41 25.57
C ALA A 155 55.09 12.96 26.63
N LYS A 156 53.90 13.57 26.64
CA LYS A 156 52.82 13.25 27.58
C LYS A 156 52.19 11.88 27.34
N LEU A 157 52.34 11.30 26.14
CA LEU A 157 51.86 9.94 25.83
C LEU A 157 52.74 8.83 26.44
N VAL A 158 53.97 9.15 26.84
CA VAL A 158 54.95 8.18 27.35
C VAL A 158 55.20 8.36 28.85
N SER A 159 54.83 9.50 29.43
CA SER A 159 54.90 9.73 30.87
C SER A 159 53.74 9.07 31.62
N PRO A 160 53.93 8.61 32.87
CA PRO A 160 52.82 8.19 33.72
C PRO A 160 51.76 9.30 33.85
N ILE A 161 50.52 8.98 33.51
CA ILE A 161 49.41 9.92 33.55
C ILE A 161 48.67 9.73 34.89
N SER A 162 48.71 10.75 35.74
CA SER A 162 47.96 10.77 36.99
C SER A 162 46.73 11.67 36.84
N LEU A 163 45.54 11.07 36.89
CA LEU A 163 44.26 11.78 36.83
C LEU A 163 43.55 11.65 38.18
N ALA A 164 43.04 12.77 38.69
CA ALA A 164 42.19 12.75 39.87
C ALA A 164 40.84 12.09 39.56
N ASP A 165 40.21 11.46 40.57
CA ASP A 165 38.94 10.74 40.40
C ASP A 165 37.83 11.63 39.82
N ASP A 166 37.74 12.89 40.24
CA ASP A 166 36.72 13.82 39.73
C ASP A 166 36.98 14.26 38.28
N GLU A 167 38.24 14.30 37.87
CA GLU A 167 38.61 14.52 36.48
C GLU A 167 38.23 13.31 35.62
N ARG A 168 38.54 12.08 36.07
CA ARG A 168 38.16 10.84 35.38
C ARG A 168 36.65 10.75 35.16
N LYS A 169 35.85 11.09 36.17
CA LYS A 169 34.38 11.18 36.07
C LYS A 169 33.92 12.12 34.96
N THR A 170 34.53 13.31 34.91
CA THR A 170 34.21 14.34 33.91
C THR A 170 34.56 13.85 32.51
N LEU A 171 35.78 13.31 32.34
CA LEU A 171 36.25 12.75 31.07
C LEU A 171 35.40 11.56 30.61
N ALA A 172 34.91 10.71 31.52
CA ALA A 172 34.02 9.60 31.19
C ALA A 172 32.69 10.07 30.59
N ILE A 173 32.07 11.10 31.18
CA ILE A 173 30.84 11.70 30.64
C ILE A 173 31.09 12.27 29.24
N GLU A 174 32.21 12.93 29.07
CA GLU A 174 32.62 13.53 27.82
C GLU A 174 32.89 12.50 26.71
N GLU A 175 33.64 11.43 27.02
CA GLU A 175 33.91 10.32 26.11
C GLU A 175 32.64 9.59 25.66
N MET A 176 31.68 9.40 26.56
CA MET A 176 30.38 8.81 26.20
C MET A 176 29.59 9.67 25.21
N ARG A 177 29.78 11.00 25.23
CA ARG A 177 29.03 11.93 24.38
C ARG A 177 29.70 12.12 23.02
N ASN A 178 31.00 12.36 23.01
CA ASN A 178 31.76 12.63 21.80
C ASN A 178 33.13 11.96 21.90
N PRO A 179 33.22 10.65 21.63
CA PRO A 179 34.43 9.88 21.89
C PRO A 179 35.61 10.41 21.10
N THR A 180 36.78 10.50 21.75
CA THR A 180 38.01 10.93 21.08
C THR A 180 38.45 9.88 20.08
N VAL A 181 38.42 8.62 20.50
CA VAL A 181 38.70 7.45 19.68
C VAL A 181 37.71 6.36 20.01
N ASN A 182 37.39 5.52 19.02
CA ASN A 182 36.58 4.33 19.22
C ASN A 182 37.23 3.12 18.56
N LEU A 183 37.65 2.15 19.37
CA LEU A 183 38.26 0.91 18.88
C LEU A 183 37.24 -0.20 18.60
N ARG A 184 35.93 -0.02 18.89
CA ARG A 184 34.84 -0.95 18.47
C ARG A 184 34.47 -0.74 17.02
N ARG A 185 35.41 -1.05 16.13
CA ARG A 185 35.29 -0.84 14.68
C ARG A 185 35.63 -2.11 13.90
N ASN A 186 35.28 -2.11 12.61
CA ASN A 186 35.51 -3.22 11.67
C ASN A 186 34.99 -4.55 12.24
N GLU A 187 35.83 -5.58 12.34
CA GLU A 187 35.47 -6.90 12.87
C GLU A 187 35.03 -6.87 14.35
N PHE A 188 35.35 -5.79 15.08
CA PHE A 188 34.96 -5.56 16.46
C PHE A 188 33.87 -4.49 16.59
N ALA A 189 33.11 -4.20 15.53
CA ALA A 189 31.96 -3.31 15.63
C ALA A 189 30.85 -3.90 16.52
N TYR A 190 30.17 -3.05 17.31
CA TYR A 190 29.04 -3.47 18.12
C TYR A 190 27.79 -3.73 17.25
N THR A 191 27.26 -4.96 17.26
CA THR A 191 26.19 -5.40 16.34
C THR A 191 24.84 -5.68 17.03
N ARG A 192 24.81 -5.82 18.36
CA ARG A 192 23.67 -6.31 19.14
C ARG A 192 22.39 -5.46 18.97
N ASP A 193 22.49 -4.14 18.86
CA ASP A 193 21.30 -3.30 18.62
C ASP A 193 20.76 -3.45 17.19
N ARG A 194 21.64 -3.60 16.20
CA ARG A 194 21.26 -3.78 14.79
C ARG A 194 20.58 -5.13 14.55
N GLU A 195 21.00 -6.18 15.24
CA GLU A 195 20.38 -7.51 15.15
C GLU A 195 18.98 -7.53 15.76
N LYS A 196 18.78 -6.88 16.91
CA LYS A 196 17.44 -6.73 17.52
C LYS A 196 16.46 -6.02 16.58
N THR A 197 16.88 -4.90 15.98
CA THR A 197 16.04 -4.15 15.03
C THR A 197 15.80 -4.91 13.73
N LYS A 198 16.77 -5.67 13.22
CA LYS A 198 16.54 -6.55 12.05
C LYS A 198 15.50 -7.63 12.34
N ARG A 199 15.51 -8.22 13.54
CA ARG A 199 14.54 -9.24 13.93
C ARG A 199 13.13 -8.67 14.05
N SER A 200 12.97 -7.52 14.70
CA SER A 200 11.65 -6.87 14.79
C SER A 200 11.13 -6.47 13.41
N LEU A 201 11.99 -5.92 12.55
CA LEU A 201 11.60 -5.53 11.18
C LEU A 201 11.16 -6.73 10.33
N LYS A 202 11.83 -7.88 10.45
CA LYS A 202 11.40 -9.13 9.78
C LYS A 202 10.02 -9.57 10.26
N VAL A 203 9.75 -9.53 11.57
CA VAL A 203 8.44 -9.86 12.12
C VAL A 203 7.37 -8.90 11.60
N THR A 204 7.63 -7.59 11.63
CA THR A 204 6.70 -6.59 11.06
C THR A 204 6.43 -6.82 9.59
N ALA A 205 7.47 -7.08 8.78
CA ALA A 205 7.33 -7.39 7.36
C ALA A 205 6.48 -8.65 7.12
N THR A 206 6.70 -9.72 7.91
CA THR A 206 5.88 -10.93 7.81
C THR A 206 4.42 -10.68 8.18
N LEU A 207 4.15 -9.90 9.23
CA LEU A 207 2.79 -9.56 9.63
C LEU A 207 2.08 -8.71 8.56
N LEU A 208 2.80 -7.75 7.95
CA LEU A 208 2.27 -6.92 6.87
C LEU A 208 1.94 -7.75 5.63
N ALA A 209 2.81 -8.69 5.26
CA ALA A 209 2.56 -9.59 4.13
C ALA A 209 1.32 -10.47 4.37
N LEU A 210 1.15 -10.98 5.59
CA LEU A 210 -0.01 -11.79 5.98
C LEU A 210 -1.29 -10.96 5.96
N LEU A 211 -1.24 -9.71 6.44
CA LEU A 211 -2.37 -8.77 6.36
C LEU A 211 -2.79 -8.50 4.91
N LEU A 212 -1.83 -8.21 4.03
CA LEU A 212 -2.09 -8.00 2.60
C LEU A 212 -2.69 -9.24 1.93
N LEU A 213 -2.25 -10.43 2.33
CA LEU A 213 -2.80 -11.69 1.84
C LEU A 213 -4.26 -11.87 2.26
N VAL A 214 -4.61 -11.59 3.52
CA VAL A 214 -6.01 -11.65 3.99
C VAL A 214 -6.89 -10.66 3.25
N LEU A 215 -6.43 -9.42 3.07
CA LEU A 215 -7.15 -8.39 2.29
C LEU A 215 -7.33 -8.81 0.83
N GLY A 216 -6.30 -9.41 0.22
CA GLY A 216 -6.36 -9.93 -1.14
C GLY A 216 -7.39 -11.04 -1.30
N ILE A 217 -7.48 -11.95 -0.32
CA ILE A 217 -8.49 -13.02 -0.29
C ILE A 217 -9.91 -12.45 -0.18
N ASP A 218 -10.16 -11.46 0.69
CA ASP A 218 -11.49 -10.82 0.81
C ASP A 218 -11.94 -10.18 -0.50
N VAL A 219 -11.05 -9.43 -1.16
CA VAL A 219 -11.35 -8.79 -2.45
C VAL A 219 -11.61 -9.84 -3.53
N ALA A 220 -10.79 -10.89 -3.60
CA ALA A 220 -10.99 -11.97 -4.56
C ALA A 220 -12.34 -12.68 -4.33
N PHE A 221 -12.68 -12.95 -3.07
CA PHE A 221 -13.95 -13.58 -2.70
C PHE A 221 -15.15 -12.74 -3.13
N ARG A 222 -15.13 -11.42 -2.85
CA ARG A 222 -16.18 -10.48 -3.31
C ARG A 222 -16.34 -10.47 -4.82
N ILE A 223 -15.23 -10.45 -5.57
CA ILE A 223 -15.27 -10.42 -7.04
C ILE A 223 -15.89 -11.71 -7.59
N VAL A 224 -15.50 -12.87 -7.06
CA VAL A 224 -16.00 -14.17 -7.53
C VAL A 224 -17.49 -14.32 -7.22
N THR A 225 -17.92 -14.02 -5.99
CA THR A 225 -19.33 -14.12 -5.59
C THR A 225 -20.21 -13.16 -6.39
N SER A 226 -19.77 -11.91 -6.58
CA SER A 226 -20.51 -10.92 -7.39
C SER A 226 -20.66 -11.36 -8.85
N ARG A 227 -19.62 -11.96 -9.44
CA ARG A 227 -19.71 -12.51 -10.81
C ARG A 227 -20.72 -13.65 -10.91
N GLN A 228 -20.79 -14.51 -9.90
CA GLN A 228 -21.77 -15.61 -9.85
C GLN A 228 -23.20 -15.07 -9.75
N GLU A 229 -23.45 -14.06 -8.91
CA GLU A 229 -24.75 -13.39 -8.79
C GLU A 229 -25.20 -12.73 -10.10
N VAL A 230 -24.29 -12.06 -10.81
CA VAL A 230 -24.61 -11.47 -12.11
C VAL A 230 -24.97 -12.55 -13.14
N ALA A 231 -24.25 -13.67 -13.14
CA ALA A 231 -24.54 -14.78 -14.04
C ALA A 231 -25.89 -15.45 -13.74
N SER A 232 -26.25 -15.64 -12.47
CA SER A 232 -27.54 -16.21 -12.09
C SER A 232 -28.70 -15.29 -12.46
N LEU A 233 -28.60 -14.00 -12.16
CA LEU A 233 -29.60 -13.00 -12.55
C LEU A 233 -29.79 -12.94 -14.06
N ARG A 234 -28.70 -13.00 -14.84
CA ARG A 234 -28.78 -13.01 -16.31
C ARG A 234 -29.49 -14.26 -16.83
N ASN A 235 -29.22 -15.42 -16.24
CA ASN A 235 -29.90 -16.67 -16.60
C ASN A 235 -31.39 -16.62 -16.25
N GLU A 236 -31.75 -16.04 -15.10
CA GLU A 236 -33.15 -15.85 -14.70
C GLU A 236 -33.90 -14.93 -15.66
N ILE A 237 -33.32 -13.76 -15.99
CA ILE A 237 -33.88 -12.83 -17.00
C ILE A 237 -34.10 -13.56 -18.33
N ARG A 238 -33.10 -14.33 -18.79
CA ARG A 238 -33.19 -15.06 -20.06
C ARG A 238 -34.26 -16.14 -20.04
N LYS A 239 -34.37 -16.88 -18.93
CA LYS A 239 -35.40 -17.91 -18.74
C LYS A 239 -36.79 -17.30 -18.83
N THR A 240 -37.06 -16.23 -18.08
CA THR A 240 -38.35 -15.53 -18.10
C THR A 240 -38.65 -14.94 -19.49
N TYR A 241 -37.65 -14.40 -20.17
CA TYR A 241 -37.83 -13.90 -21.54
C TYR A 241 -38.23 -15.01 -22.52
N LEU A 242 -37.58 -16.17 -22.46
CA LEU A 242 -37.89 -17.33 -23.31
C LEU A 242 -39.25 -17.96 -23.00
N GLU A 243 -39.70 -17.93 -21.74
CA GLU A 243 -41.05 -18.35 -21.36
C GLU A 243 -42.13 -17.47 -22.01
N LEU A 244 -41.87 -16.17 -22.17
CA LEU A 244 -42.77 -15.23 -22.85
C LEU A 244 -42.71 -15.32 -24.38
N PHE A 245 -41.54 -15.57 -24.96
CA PHE A 245 -41.31 -15.59 -26.41
C PHE A 245 -40.55 -16.85 -26.88
N PRO A 246 -41.17 -18.04 -26.85
CA PRO A 246 -40.49 -19.32 -27.11
C PRO A 246 -39.97 -19.51 -28.55
N GLY A 247 -40.42 -18.69 -29.50
CA GLY A 247 -39.99 -18.75 -30.91
C GLY A 247 -38.72 -17.95 -31.24
N GLU A 248 -38.19 -17.17 -30.31
CA GLU A 248 -37.08 -16.24 -30.58
C GLU A 248 -35.72 -16.93 -30.48
N LYS A 249 -35.03 -17.07 -31.62
CA LYS A 249 -33.73 -17.80 -31.69
C LYS A 249 -32.51 -16.93 -31.42
N ASN A 250 -32.58 -15.62 -31.71
CA ASN A 250 -31.45 -14.70 -31.59
C ASN A 250 -31.70 -13.69 -30.48
N ILE A 251 -31.24 -14.04 -29.28
CA ILE A 251 -31.38 -13.21 -28.07
C ILE A 251 -30.06 -12.53 -27.77
N ILE A 252 -29.99 -11.23 -27.99
CA ILE A 252 -28.80 -10.39 -27.76
C ILE A 252 -28.96 -9.56 -26.48
N ASN A 253 -30.12 -8.91 -26.32
CA ASN A 253 -30.43 -8.09 -25.16
C ASN A 253 -31.91 -8.24 -24.82
N GLU A 254 -32.17 -9.06 -23.81
CA GLU A 254 -33.48 -9.49 -23.35
C GLU A 254 -34.37 -8.29 -22.98
N ILE A 255 -33.82 -7.32 -22.25
CA ILE A 255 -34.57 -6.14 -21.77
C ILE A 255 -34.94 -5.24 -22.94
N HIS A 256 -34.01 -5.00 -23.85
CA HIS A 256 -34.27 -4.15 -25.02
C HIS A 256 -35.29 -4.80 -25.96
N GLN A 257 -35.16 -6.11 -26.22
CA GLN A 257 -36.11 -6.85 -27.04
C GLN A 257 -37.49 -6.90 -26.40
N LEU A 258 -37.59 -7.16 -25.09
CA LEU A 258 -38.87 -7.12 -24.36
C LEU A 258 -39.55 -5.75 -24.47
N LYS A 259 -38.80 -4.65 -24.29
CA LYS A 259 -39.34 -3.29 -24.48
C LYS A 259 -39.85 -3.06 -25.90
N SER A 260 -39.16 -3.59 -26.91
CA SER A 260 -39.59 -3.53 -28.30
C SER A 260 -40.91 -4.29 -28.51
N HIS A 261 -41.01 -5.52 -28.00
CA HIS A 261 -42.23 -6.34 -28.07
C HIS A 261 -43.41 -5.67 -27.38
N ILE A 262 -43.22 -5.11 -26.17
CA ILE A 262 -44.26 -4.37 -25.45
C ILE A 262 -44.72 -3.16 -26.27
N LYS A 263 -43.81 -2.42 -26.90
CA LYS A 263 -44.15 -1.27 -27.75
C LYS A 263 -44.96 -1.71 -28.98
N GLU A 264 -44.58 -2.82 -29.61
CA GLU A 264 -45.32 -3.35 -30.76
C GLU A 264 -46.73 -3.79 -30.36
N LEU A 265 -46.87 -4.47 -29.22
CA LEU A 265 -48.17 -4.88 -28.68
C LEU A 265 -49.05 -3.66 -28.36
N LYS A 266 -48.50 -2.61 -27.74
CA LYS A 266 -49.22 -1.35 -27.50
C LYS A 266 -49.67 -0.67 -28.79
N ASN A 267 -48.80 -0.62 -29.80
CA ASN A 267 -49.18 -0.06 -31.10
C ASN A 267 -50.32 -0.86 -31.75
N LYS A 268 -50.30 -2.20 -31.65
CA LYS A 268 -51.38 -3.07 -32.12
C LYS A 268 -52.68 -2.88 -31.34
N GLU A 269 -52.58 -2.71 -30.02
CA GLU A 269 -53.71 -2.35 -29.16
C GLU A 269 -54.31 -1.01 -29.59
N GLU A 270 -53.51 0.04 -29.76
CA GLU A 270 -53.96 1.37 -30.20
C GLU A 270 -54.70 1.36 -31.54
N LEU A 271 -54.34 0.47 -32.48
CA LEU A 271 -55.08 0.29 -33.74
C LEU A 271 -56.50 -0.26 -33.52
N LEU A 272 -56.69 -1.03 -32.44
CA LEU A 272 -57.95 -1.66 -32.05
C LEU A 272 -58.73 -0.85 -30.99
N VAL A 273 -58.11 0.18 -30.39
CA VAL A 273 -58.78 1.06 -29.42
C VAL A 273 -59.91 1.82 -30.11
N GLY A 274 -61.14 1.58 -29.66
CA GLY A 274 -62.34 2.31 -30.10
C GLY A 274 -63.08 1.68 -31.28
N VAL A 275 -62.71 0.47 -31.72
CA VAL A 275 -63.55 -0.37 -32.58
C VAL A 275 -63.55 -1.80 -32.05
N LYS A 276 -64.71 -2.47 -31.97
CA LYS A 276 -64.80 -3.92 -31.78
C LYS A 276 -64.97 -4.57 -33.15
N PRO A 277 -63.90 -5.08 -33.80
CA PRO A 277 -63.98 -5.52 -35.19
C PRO A 277 -65.02 -6.63 -35.41
N LEU A 278 -65.18 -7.50 -34.41
CA LEU A 278 -66.20 -8.55 -34.43
C LEU A 278 -67.62 -7.98 -34.46
N ASP A 279 -67.89 -6.90 -33.71
CA ASP A 279 -69.21 -6.25 -33.69
C ASP A 279 -69.52 -5.61 -35.06
N VAL A 280 -68.50 -5.01 -35.71
CA VAL A 280 -68.62 -4.51 -37.09
C VAL A 280 -68.97 -5.64 -38.07
N PHE A 281 -68.29 -6.80 -37.97
CA PHE A 281 -68.61 -7.94 -38.84
C PHE A 281 -70.00 -8.53 -38.57
N VAL A 282 -70.42 -8.59 -37.30
CA VAL A 282 -71.77 -9.03 -36.92
C VAL A 282 -72.82 -8.08 -37.50
N ALA A 283 -72.61 -6.76 -37.37
CA ALA A 283 -73.52 -5.76 -37.94
C ALA A 283 -73.60 -5.88 -39.47
N LEU A 284 -72.47 -6.03 -40.17
CA LEU A 284 -72.45 -6.22 -41.62
C LEU A 284 -73.13 -7.53 -42.06
N ALA A 285 -73.09 -8.58 -41.25
CA ALA A 285 -73.75 -9.86 -41.54
C ALA A 285 -75.28 -9.79 -41.40
N GLN A 286 -75.80 -8.92 -40.52
CA GLN A 286 -77.24 -8.75 -40.26
C GLN A 286 -77.94 -7.83 -41.27
N ILE A 287 -77.20 -7.00 -42.00
CA ILE A 287 -77.78 -6.07 -42.98
C ILE A 287 -78.25 -6.82 -44.22
N GLU A 288 -79.52 -6.66 -44.58
CA GLU A 288 -80.07 -7.10 -45.86
C GLU A 288 -79.36 -6.38 -47.02
N ARG A 289 -78.81 -7.15 -47.96
CA ARG A 289 -77.91 -6.63 -48.99
C ARG A 289 -78.56 -6.42 -50.36
N ASP A 290 -79.75 -6.96 -50.62
CA ASP A 290 -80.50 -6.84 -51.89
C ASP A 290 -79.62 -6.84 -53.16
N GLY A 291 -78.72 -7.84 -53.23
CA GLY A 291 -77.80 -8.03 -54.36
C GLY A 291 -76.47 -7.27 -54.30
N ALA A 292 -76.26 -6.40 -53.31
CA ALA A 292 -74.99 -5.71 -53.10
C ALA A 292 -73.93 -6.57 -52.40
N ARG A 293 -72.67 -6.29 -52.69
CA ARG A 293 -71.51 -7.03 -52.18
C ARG A 293 -70.49 -6.07 -51.60
N PHE A 294 -69.99 -6.40 -50.42
CA PHE A 294 -68.82 -5.75 -49.83
C PHE A 294 -67.60 -6.64 -50.10
N TYR A 295 -66.51 -6.07 -50.60
CA TYR A 295 -65.25 -6.81 -50.83
C TYR A 295 -64.09 -6.31 -49.96
N GLU A 296 -64.19 -5.10 -49.40
CA GLU A 296 -63.17 -4.55 -48.53
C GLU A 296 -63.83 -3.84 -47.34
N VAL A 297 -63.33 -4.14 -46.14
CA VAL A 297 -63.70 -3.46 -44.90
C VAL A 297 -62.40 -2.99 -44.25
N ASN A 298 -62.23 -1.69 -44.12
CA ASN A 298 -61.08 -1.08 -43.48
C ASN A 298 -61.50 -0.48 -42.14
N ILE A 299 -60.75 -0.84 -41.09
CA ILE A 299 -60.98 -0.41 -39.71
C ILE A 299 -59.69 0.23 -39.23
N GLU A 300 -59.70 1.56 -39.08
CA GLU A 300 -58.52 2.30 -38.63
C GLU A 300 -58.93 3.44 -37.70
N ARG A 301 -58.41 3.41 -36.46
CA ARG A 301 -58.52 4.51 -35.50
C ARG A 301 -59.97 5.05 -35.33
N GLY A 302 -60.94 4.16 -35.13
CA GLY A 302 -62.34 4.53 -34.93
C GLY A 302 -63.13 4.87 -36.21
N LYS A 303 -62.50 4.83 -37.39
CA LYS A 303 -63.17 5.02 -38.67
C LYS A 303 -63.33 3.69 -39.39
N LEU A 304 -64.52 3.51 -39.96
CA LEU A 304 -64.90 2.36 -40.76
C LEU A 304 -65.03 2.81 -42.22
N SER A 305 -64.48 2.03 -43.14
CA SER A 305 -64.68 2.21 -44.57
C SER A 305 -65.10 0.89 -45.18
N PHE A 306 -66.24 0.90 -45.88
CA PHE A 306 -66.80 -0.24 -46.55
C PHE A 306 -66.78 0.02 -48.06
N ARG A 307 -66.08 -0.82 -48.82
CA ARG A 307 -66.14 -0.79 -50.29
C ARG A 307 -66.93 -1.95 -50.82
N GLY A 308 -67.73 -1.67 -51.84
CA GLY A 308 -68.62 -2.64 -52.43
C GLY A 308 -69.19 -2.22 -53.76
N GLU A 309 -70.10 -3.05 -54.27
CA GLU A 309 -70.87 -2.83 -55.49
C GLU A 309 -72.35 -3.13 -55.23
N ALA A 310 -73.24 -2.36 -55.86
CA ALA A 310 -74.69 -2.56 -55.81
C ALA A 310 -75.31 -2.46 -57.21
N GLY A 311 -76.55 -2.95 -57.37
CA GLY A 311 -77.23 -2.96 -58.67
C GLY A 311 -77.69 -1.60 -59.19
N SER A 312 -77.63 -0.53 -58.37
CA SER A 312 -77.93 0.84 -58.76
C SER A 312 -77.47 1.84 -57.69
N LEU A 313 -77.39 3.13 -58.03
CA LEU A 313 -77.14 4.21 -57.06
C LEU A 313 -78.23 4.26 -55.97
N SER A 314 -79.48 3.96 -56.32
CA SER A 314 -80.59 3.88 -55.37
C SER A 314 -80.38 2.78 -54.33
N SER A 315 -79.85 1.62 -54.76
CA SER A 315 -79.48 0.52 -53.86
C SER A 315 -78.35 0.91 -52.90
N VAL A 316 -77.37 1.71 -53.36
CA VAL A 316 -76.30 2.26 -52.48
C VAL A 316 -76.89 3.17 -51.41
N GLN A 317 -77.86 4.02 -51.77
CA GLN A 317 -78.52 4.89 -50.79
C GLN A 317 -79.32 4.11 -49.74
N GLN A 318 -80.02 3.05 -50.15
CA GLN A 318 -80.74 2.15 -49.23
C GLN A 318 -79.78 1.43 -48.28
N ILE A 319 -78.62 0.98 -48.77
CA ILE A 319 -77.59 0.34 -47.94
C ILE A 319 -77.01 1.34 -46.93
N ARG A 320 -76.73 2.58 -47.35
CA ARG A 320 -76.32 3.65 -46.43
C ARG A 320 -77.35 3.86 -45.32
N GLU A 321 -78.63 3.89 -45.65
CA GLU A 321 -79.71 4.04 -44.65
C GLU A 321 -79.81 2.85 -43.69
N ARG A 322 -79.57 1.63 -44.18
CA ARG A 322 -79.49 0.44 -43.31
C ARG A 322 -78.27 0.48 -42.41
N LEU A 323 -77.10 0.88 -42.93
CA LEU A 323 -75.87 1.05 -42.16
C LEU A 323 -76.03 2.11 -41.05
N ASN A 324 -76.80 3.18 -41.29
CA ASN A 324 -77.12 4.21 -40.29
C ASN A 324 -77.85 3.67 -39.04
N LYS A 325 -78.42 2.46 -39.09
CA LYS A 325 -79.04 1.83 -37.91
C LYS A 325 -78.01 1.24 -36.94
N TYR A 326 -76.83 0.89 -37.45
CA TYR A 326 -75.79 0.15 -36.74
C TYR A 326 -74.53 0.99 -36.47
N PHE A 327 -74.28 2.02 -37.29
CA PHE A 327 -73.09 2.86 -37.23
C PHE A 327 -73.47 4.35 -37.20
N ASP A 328 -72.59 5.18 -36.63
CA ASP A 328 -72.74 6.64 -36.61
C ASP A 328 -71.96 7.28 -37.78
N ASP A 329 -72.28 8.54 -38.13
CA ASP A 329 -71.62 9.31 -39.20
C ASP A 329 -71.56 8.60 -40.59
N VAL A 330 -72.57 7.80 -40.95
CA VAL A 330 -72.56 7.05 -42.22
C VAL A 330 -72.76 7.97 -43.42
N SER A 331 -71.78 7.99 -44.32
CA SER A 331 -71.76 8.82 -45.51
C SER A 331 -71.22 8.06 -46.72
N ILE A 332 -71.76 8.36 -47.91
CA ILE A 332 -71.22 7.84 -49.17
C ILE A 332 -70.06 8.77 -49.54
N SER A 333 -68.84 8.26 -49.46
CA SER A 333 -67.62 9.01 -49.78
C SER A 333 -67.28 8.99 -51.27
N ALA A 334 -67.65 7.93 -51.98
CA ALA A 334 -67.51 7.81 -53.43
C ALA A 334 -68.57 6.87 -54.00
N SER A 335 -69.07 7.15 -55.20
CA SER A 335 -69.92 6.25 -55.97
C SER A 335 -69.70 6.43 -57.47
N GLU A 336 -69.45 5.35 -58.20
CA GLU A 336 -69.25 5.34 -59.66
C GLU A 336 -70.13 4.27 -60.30
N THR A 337 -70.95 4.66 -61.27
CA THR A 337 -71.84 3.73 -61.99
C THR A 337 -71.18 3.27 -63.29
N SER A 338 -71.04 1.95 -63.43
CA SER A 338 -70.52 1.30 -64.62
C SER A 338 -71.54 1.33 -65.77
N VAL A 339 -71.05 1.17 -67.00
CA VAL A 339 -71.86 1.05 -68.23
C VAL A 339 -72.84 -0.13 -68.17
N GLN A 340 -72.56 -1.13 -67.32
CA GLN A 340 -73.41 -2.31 -67.10
C GLN A 340 -74.52 -2.08 -66.05
N GLY A 341 -74.64 -0.88 -65.49
CA GLY A 341 -75.68 -0.50 -64.52
C GLY A 341 -75.35 -0.78 -63.05
N THR A 342 -74.23 -1.45 -62.75
CA THR A 342 -73.73 -1.64 -61.37
C THR A 342 -73.02 -0.40 -60.86
N THR A 343 -73.21 -0.06 -59.58
CA THR A 343 -72.59 1.10 -58.93
C THR A 343 -71.59 0.63 -57.87
N ALA A 344 -70.30 0.90 -58.09
CA ALA A 344 -69.27 0.75 -57.08
C ALA A 344 -69.40 1.88 -56.06
N PHE A 345 -69.21 1.58 -54.77
CA PHE A 345 -69.37 2.55 -53.69
C PHE A 345 -68.29 2.42 -52.63
N THR A 346 -67.98 3.54 -51.98
CA THR A 346 -67.24 3.59 -50.72
C THR A 346 -68.09 4.33 -49.69
N ILE A 347 -68.49 3.62 -48.63
CA ILE A 347 -69.24 4.20 -47.52
C ILE A 347 -68.29 4.31 -46.33
N THR A 348 -68.23 5.50 -45.72
CA THR A 348 -67.49 5.74 -44.48
C THR A 348 -68.46 5.85 -43.32
N ALA A 349 -68.07 5.32 -42.16
CA ALA A 349 -68.84 5.37 -40.93
C ALA A 349 -67.92 5.43 -39.72
N ARG A 350 -68.50 5.60 -38.54
CA ARG A 350 -67.85 5.41 -37.24
C ARG A 350 -68.61 4.37 -36.45
N GLU A 351 -67.88 3.61 -35.64
CA GLU A 351 -68.53 2.70 -34.69
C GLU A 351 -69.37 3.53 -33.71
N ARG A 352 -70.62 3.14 -33.50
CA ARG A 352 -71.48 3.77 -32.51
C ARG A 352 -70.92 3.47 -31.13
N LYS A 353 -70.61 4.51 -30.35
CA LYS A 353 -70.17 4.33 -28.96
C LYS A 353 -71.35 3.75 -28.17
N ALA A 354 -71.15 2.56 -27.59
CA ALA A 354 -72.10 1.96 -26.65
C ALA A 354 -72.22 2.80 -25.37
#